data_AF-K7P552-F1
#
_entry.id   AF-K7P552-F1
#
_cell.length_a   1.000
_cell.length_b   1.000
_cell.length_c   1.000
_cell.angle_alpha   90.00
_cell.angle_beta   90.00
_cell.angle_gamma   90.00
#
_symmetry.space_group_name_H-M   'P 1'
#
loop_
_entity.id
_entity.type
_entity.pdbx_description
1 polymer ?
#
loop_
_entity_poly.entity_id
_entity_poly.type
_entity_poly.pdbx_seq_one_letter_code
_entity_poly.pdbx_strand_id
1 'polypeptide(L)'
;RRREGKTDYYARKRLVIQDKNKYNTPKYRMIVRVTNRDIICQIAYARIEGDMIVCAAYSHELPKYGVKVGLTNYASAYCTGLLLAR
;
A
#
# COMPACT_ATOMS: atom_id res chain seq x y z
N ARG A 1 -7.96 -14.81 5.36
CA ARG A 1 -8.13 -13.33 5.33
C ARG A 1 -9.49 -12.80 5.79
N ARG A 2 -10.65 -13.30 5.32
CA ARG A 2 -11.97 -12.81 5.81
C ARG A 2 -12.22 -13.13 7.29
N ARG A 3 -11.95 -14.38 7.69
CA ARG A 3 -12.05 -14.83 9.10
C ARG A 3 -11.08 -14.09 10.03
N GLU A 4 -9.90 -13.72 9.52
CA GLU A 4 -8.91 -12.88 10.22
C GLU A 4 -9.26 -11.39 10.24
N GLY A 5 -10.35 -10.95 9.59
CA GLY A 5 -10.75 -9.53 9.55
C GLY A 5 -9.85 -8.59 8.74
N LYS A 6 -8.86 -9.11 7.99
CA LYS A 6 -7.84 -8.27 7.31
C LYS A 6 -8.26 -7.70 5.96
N THR A 7 -9.36 -8.18 5.37
CA THR A 7 -9.73 -7.82 4.00
C THR A 7 -11.23 -7.85 3.82
N ASP A 8 -11.77 -6.72 3.35
CA ASP A 8 -13.10 -6.66 2.77
C ASP A 8 -13.05 -7.05 1.28
N TYR A 9 -13.73 -8.13 0.94
CA TYR A 9 -13.78 -8.66 -0.43
C TYR A 9 -14.74 -7.88 -1.33
N TYR A 10 -15.73 -7.18 -0.76
CA TYR A 10 -16.67 -6.38 -1.54
C TYR A 10 -15.98 -5.16 -2.15
N ALA A 11 -15.27 -4.39 -1.33
CA ALA A 11 -14.43 -3.30 -1.81
C ALA A 11 -13.30 -3.79 -2.74
N ARG A 12 -12.62 -4.89 -2.38
CA ARG A 12 -11.51 -5.44 -3.19
C ARG A 12 -11.96 -5.80 -4.61
N LYS A 13 -13.14 -6.43 -4.78
CA LYS A 13 -13.67 -6.81 -6.10
C LYS A 13 -13.75 -5.62 -7.04
N ARG A 14 -14.26 -4.48 -6.58
CA ARG A 14 -14.43 -3.26 -7.39
C ARG A 14 -13.11 -2.53 -7.66
N LEU A 15 -12.22 -2.55 -6.68
CA LEU A 15 -10.97 -1.82 -6.74
C LEU A 15 -9.97 -2.48 -7.69
N VAL A 16 -9.90 -3.82 -7.68
CA VAL A 16 -8.84 -4.59 -8.36
C VAL A 16 -9.22 -5.01 -9.77
N ILE A 17 -10.50 -5.25 -10.06
CA ILE A 17 -10.92 -5.71 -11.39
C ILE A 17 -10.64 -4.62 -12.43
N GLN A 18 -10.00 -5.03 -13.51
CA GLN A 18 -9.76 -4.23 -14.70
C GLN A 18 -10.84 -4.52 -15.74
N ASP A 19 -11.17 -3.51 -16.54
CA ASP A 19 -12.05 -3.66 -17.69
C ASP A 19 -11.44 -4.63 -18.72
N LYS A 20 -12.24 -5.58 -19.21
CA LYS A 20 -11.76 -6.66 -20.09
C LYS A 20 -11.22 -6.15 -21.44
N ASN A 21 -11.66 -4.99 -21.88
CA ASN A 21 -11.17 -4.34 -23.10
C ASN A 21 -9.71 -3.87 -22.98
N LYS A 22 -9.15 -3.75 -21.77
CA LYS A 22 -7.75 -3.37 -21.54
C LYS A 22 -6.81 -4.58 -21.47
N TYR A 23 -7.34 -5.80 -21.65
CA TYR A 23 -6.62 -7.07 -21.68
C TYR A 23 -5.64 -7.21 -20.51
N ASN A 24 -4.34 -7.12 -20.78
CA ASN A 24 -3.27 -7.37 -19.82
C ASN A 24 -2.77 -6.10 -19.11
N THR A 25 -3.44 -4.96 -19.29
CA THR A 25 -3.02 -3.70 -18.66
C THR A 25 -3.27 -3.77 -17.15
N PRO A 26 -2.22 -3.72 -16.31
CA PRO A 26 -2.38 -3.84 -14.86
C PRO A 26 -3.12 -2.64 -14.29
N LYS A 27 -4.05 -2.91 -13.36
CA LYS A 27 -4.69 -1.87 -12.55
C LYS A 27 -3.94 -1.73 -11.23
N TYR A 28 -3.13 -0.67 -11.13
CA TYR A 28 -2.37 -0.37 -9.93
C TYR A 28 -3.26 0.20 -8.83
N ARG A 29 -2.93 -0.13 -7.58
CA ARG A 29 -3.54 0.44 -6.40
C ARG A 29 -2.48 0.78 -5.36
N MET A 30 -2.68 1.90 -4.68
CA MET A 30 -1.93 2.26 -3.49
C MET A 30 -2.58 1.62 -2.26
N ILE A 31 -1.80 0.86 -1.51
CA ILE A 31 -2.21 0.23 -0.26
C ILE A 31 -1.52 0.99 0.85
N VAL A 32 -2.31 1.66 1.69
CA VAL A 32 -1.83 2.31 2.90
C VAL A 32 -2.37 1.55 4.11
N ARG A 33 -1.48 1.12 5.01
CA ARG A 33 -1.83 0.46 6.27
C ARG A 33 -1.11 1.14 7.42
N VAL A 34 -1.87 1.75 8.30
CA VAL A 34 -1.38 2.32 9.55
C VAL A 34 -1.45 1.25 10.62
N THR A 35 -0.32 0.97 11.26
CA THR A 35 -0.22 0.11 12.44
C THR A 35 0.15 0.97 13.65
N ASN A 36 0.16 0.38 14.85
CA ASN A 36 0.43 1.12 16.08
C ASN A 36 1.80 1.79 16.13
N ARG A 37 2.79 1.26 15.40
CA ARG A 37 4.19 1.75 15.44
C ARG A 37 4.79 2.02 14.07
N ASP A 38 4.10 1.68 12.98
CA ASP A 38 4.62 1.81 11.63
C ASP A 38 3.51 2.12 10.62
N ILE A 39 3.83 2.87 9.58
CA ILE A 39 2.98 3.09 8.41
C ILE A 39 3.61 2.35 7.23
N ILE A 40 2.80 1.50 6.61
CA ILE A 40 3.20 0.70 5.46
C ILE A 40 2.48 1.23 4.22
N CYS A 41 3.24 1.67 3.24
CA CYS A 41 2.76 2.14 1.95
C CYS A 41 3.28 1.21 0.85
N GLN A 42 2.40 0.71 -0.01
CA GLN A 42 2.77 -0.20 -1.10
C GLN A 42 2.00 0.14 -2.37
N ILE A 43 2.63 -0.02 -3.53
CA ILE A 43 1.94 -0.04 -4.83
C ILE A 43 1.88 -1.48 -5.29
N ALA A 44 0.67 -1.96 -5.60
CA ALA A 44 0.47 -3.31 -6.07
C ALA A 44 -0.55 -3.39 -7.21
N TYR A 45 -0.46 -4.44 -8.00
CA TYR A 45 -1.49 -4.84 -8.96
C TYR A 45 -1.79 -6.33 -8.80
N ALA A 46 -2.96 -6.77 -9.23
CA ALA A 46 -3.33 -8.18 -9.09
C ALA A 46 -2.97 -9.02 -10.31
N ARG A 47 -2.48 -10.23 -10.06
CA ARG A 47 -2.41 -11.35 -11.00
C ARG A 47 -3.25 -12.51 -10.45
N ILE A 48 -3.43 -13.55 -11.26
CA ILE A 48 -4.19 -14.75 -10.88
C ILE A 48 -3.55 -15.47 -9.69
N GLU A 49 -2.22 -15.56 -9.67
CA GLU A 49 -1.44 -16.18 -8.61
C GLU A 49 -1.47 -15.38 -7.30
N GLY A 50 -1.61 -14.06 -7.38
CA GLY A 50 -1.53 -13.16 -6.23
C GLY A 50 -1.31 -11.71 -6.62
N ASP A 51 -1.24 -10.84 -5.60
CA ASP A 51 -0.88 -9.45 -5.83
C ASP A 51 0.64 -9.32 -5.99
N MET A 52 1.08 -8.63 -7.03
CA MET A 52 2.47 -8.26 -7.26
C MET A 52 2.73 -6.87 -6.70
N ILE A 53 3.70 -6.76 -5.80
CA ILE A 53 4.15 -5.49 -5.22
C ILE A 53 5.20 -4.89 -6.16
N VAL A 54 5.00 -3.63 -6.55
CA VAL A 54 5.93 -2.88 -7.41
C VAL A 54 6.97 -2.16 -6.57
N CYS A 55 6.50 -1.41 -5.56
CA CYS A 55 7.34 -0.71 -4.61
C CYS A 55 6.67 -0.70 -3.24
N ALA A 56 7.49 -0.51 -2.21
CA ALA A 56 7.08 -0.40 -0.82
C ALA A 56 7.91 0.68 -0.14
N ALA A 57 7.30 1.36 0.82
CA ALA A 57 7.94 2.34 1.68
C ALA A 57 7.41 2.17 3.10
N TYR A 58 8.29 2.37 4.08
CA TYR A 58 7.96 2.17 5.49
C TYR A 58 8.33 3.37 6.34
N SER A 59 7.56 3.63 7.39
CA SER A 59 7.87 4.76 8.27
C SER A 59 9.13 4.53 9.10
N HIS A 60 9.50 3.28 9.39
CA HIS A 60 10.77 2.95 10.03
C HIS A 60 12.02 3.22 9.17
N GLU A 61 11.85 3.57 7.88
CA GLU A 61 12.94 4.05 7.03
C GLU A 61 13.16 5.57 7.16
N LEU A 62 12.16 6.31 7.66
CA LEU A 62 12.22 7.76 7.86
C LEU A 62 13.34 8.26 8.80
N PRO A 63 13.77 7.51 9.83
CA PRO A 63 14.95 7.88 10.63
C PRO A 63 16.23 8.08 9.80
N LYS A 64 16.36 7.39 8.65
CA LYS A 64 17.49 7.58 7.73
C LYS A 64 17.47 8.96 7.05
N TYR A 65 16.30 9.58 6.96
CA TYR A 65 16.05 10.87 6.34
C TYR A 65 15.86 12.02 7.35
N GLY A 66 16.21 11.79 8.63
CA GLY A 66 16.21 12.81 9.68
C GLY A 66 15.00 12.79 10.63
N VAL A 67 13.94 12.03 10.33
CA VAL A 67 12.77 11.90 11.21
C VAL A 67 12.99 10.76 12.21
N LYS A 68 13.60 11.08 13.35
CA LYS A 68 14.03 10.09 14.34
C LYS A 68 12.89 9.51 15.19
N VAL A 69 11.81 10.26 15.40
CA VAL A 69 10.69 9.91 16.29
C VAL A 69 9.36 10.28 15.68
N GLY A 70 8.26 9.70 16.17
CA GLY A 70 6.91 10.04 15.72
C GLY A 70 6.53 9.40 14.38
N LEU A 71 6.87 8.14 14.17
CA LEU A 71 6.73 7.43 12.88
C LEU A 71 5.27 7.15 12.45
N THR A 72 4.30 7.38 13.33
CA THR A 72 2.87 7.13 13.09
C THR A 72 2.01 8.39 13.02
N ASN A 73 2.61 9.57 13.10
CA ASN A 73 1.87 10.84 12.98
C ASN A 73 1.53 11.17 11.52
N TYR A 74 0.69 12.20 11.33
CA TYR A 74 0.28 12.65 10.00
C TYR A 74 1.47 13.07 9.12
N ALA A 75 2.48 13.72 9.71
CA ALA A 75 3.69 14.11 8.98
C ALA A 75 4.46 12.89 8.44
N SER A 76 4.61 11.84 9.23
CA SER A 76 5.24 10.58 8.82
C SER A 76 4.40 9.84 7.77
N ALA A 77 3.07 9.92 7.83
CA ALA A 77 2.21 9.40 6.76
C ALA A 77 2.45 10.13 5.42
N TYR A 78 2.62 11.45 5.46
CA TYR A 78 2.95 12.24 4.27
C TYR A 78 4.36 11.91 3.75
N CYS A 79 5.35 11.87 4.63
CA CYS A 79 6.73 11.54 4.27
C CYS A 79 6.87 10.13 3.69
N THR A 80 6.19 9.13 4.27
CA THR A 80 6.17 7.75 3.71
C THR A 80 5.50 7.68 2.35
N GLY A 81 4.41 8.43 2.14
CA GLY A 81 3.77 8.54 0.83
C GLY A 81 4.67 9.20 -0.21
N LEU A 82 5.38 10.27 0.18
CA LEU A 82 6.35 10.94 -0.69
C LEU A 82 7.54 10.04 -1.03
N LEU A 83 8.03 9.26 -0.06
CA LEU A 83 9.11 8.31 -0.26
C LEU A 83 8.71 7.18 -1.22
N LEU A 84 7.45 6.70 -1.16
CA LEU A 84 6.95 5.67 -2.06
C LEU A 84 6.89 6.12 -3.53
N ALA A 85 6.64 7.41 -3.76
CA ALA A 85 6.47 7.99 -5.09
C ALA A 85 7.79 8.43 -5.74
N ARG A 86 8.88 8.50 -4.96
CA ARG A 86 10.24 8.83 -5.40
C ARG A 86 10.95 7.58 -5.91
#